data_AF-A0A1H7ZAE6-F1
#
_entry.id   AF-A0A1H7ZAE6-F1
#
_cell.length_a   1.000
_cell.length_b   1.000
_cell.length_c   1.000
_cell.angle_alpha   90.00
_cell.angle_beta   90.00
_cell.angle_gamma   90.00
#
_symmetry.space_group_name_H-M   'P 1'
#
loop_
_entity.id
_entity.type
_entity.pdbx_description
1 polymer ?
#
loop_
_entity_poly.entity_id
_entity_poly.type
_entity_poly.pdbx_seq_one_letter_code
_entity_poly.pdbx_strand_id
1 'polypeptide(L)'
;MENKNTEINELLVRLNEESLQDYKIVDFWEADTTAIGIQIGNNLIYISTFNYETTHKYNVIIEKYDTGEIIEQEKEIIYNELIEIIQKIKI
;
A
#
# COMPACT_ATOMS: atom_id res chain seq x y z
N MET A 1 -0.40 13.30 2.60
CA MET A 1 -0.69 13.18 4.04
C MET A 1 0.43 13.87 4.81
N GLU A 2 0.08 14.78 5.72
CA GLU A 2 1.06 15.64 6.39
C GLU A 2 2.06 14.86 7.27
N ASN A 3 1.61 13.77 7.90
CA ASN A 3 2.41 12.93 8.78
C ASN A 3 3.30 11.90 8.06
N LYS A 4 3.08 11.65 6.77
CA LYS A 4 3.82 10.62 6.03
C LYS A 4 5.05 11.19 5.35
N ASN A 5 6.05 10.34 5.12
CA ASN A 5 7.26 10.70 4.41
C ASN A 5 6.98 11.04 2.93
N THR A 6 8.01 11.57 2.27
CA THR A 6 7.94 11.96 0.86
C THR A 6 7.55 10.79 -0.03
N GLU A 7 8.11 9.61 0.20
CA GLU A 7 7.91 8.42 -0.65
C GLU A 7 6.46 7.92 -0.58
N ILE A 8 5.84 7.89 0.59
CA ILE A 8 4.41 7.55 0.73
C ILE A 8 3.55 8.63 0.06
N ASN A 9 3.88 9.91 0.24
CA ASN A 9 3.12 10.99 -0.38
C ASN A 9 3.20 10.96 -1.91
N GLU A 10 4.37 10.71 -2.48
CA GLU A 10 4.56 10.52 -3.91
C GLU A 10 3.84 9.29 -4.43
N LEU A 11 3.88 8.17 -3.69
CA LEU A 11 3.10 6.98 -4.02
C LEU A 11 1.60 7.30 -4.11
N LEU A 12 1.04 8.01 -3.12
CA LEU A 12 -0.37 8.37 -3.11
C LEU A 12 -0.76 9.29 -4.28
N VAL A 13 0.11 10.24 -4.64
CA VAL A 13 -0.09 11.09 -5.83
C VAL A 13 -0.15 10.22 -7.09
N ARG A 14 0.82 9.31 -7.27
CA ARG A 14 0.87 8.43 -8.44
C ARG A 14 -0.36 7.53 -8.52
N LEU A 15 -0.76 6.91 -7.41
CA LEU A 15 -1.96 6.08 -7.35
C LEU A 15 -3.26 6.84 -7.69
N ASN A 16 -3.31 8.15 -7.43
CA ASN A 16 -4.45 8.98 -7.79
C ASN A 16 -4.48 9.35 -9.28
N GLU A 17 -3.35 9.20 -9.99
CA GLU A 17 -3.25 9.40 -11.45
C GLU A 17 -3.56 8.10 -12.23
N GLU A 18 -3.47 6.95 -11.57
CA GLU A 18 -3.76 5.64 -12.16
C GLU A 18 -5.27 5.40 -12.31
N SER A 19 -5.67 4.70 -13.38
CA SER A 19 -7.05 4.24 -13.56
C SER A 19 -7.30 2.95 -12.77
N LEU A 20 -7.33 3.06 -11.44
CA LEU A 20 -7.56 1.94 -10.51
C LEU A 20 -9.05 1.76 -10.21
N GLN A 21 -9.38 0.58 -9.69
CA GLN A 21 -10.69 0.34 -9.07
C GLN A 21 -10.86 1.15 -7.78
N ASP A 22 -12.10 1.29 -7.29
CA ASP A 22 -12.39 2.02 -6.06
C ASP A 22 -11.58 1.45 -4.88
N TYR A 23 -10.82 2.32 -4.23
CA TYR A 23 -10.04 2.01 -3.04
C TYR A 23 -10.20 3.10 -1.98
N LYS A 24 -9.84 2.76 -0.74
CA LYS A 24 -9.75 3.71 0.37
C LYS A 24 -8.36 3.70 0.95
N ILE A 25 -7.85 4.88 1.29
CA ILE A 25 -6.63 5.02 2.06
C ILE A 25 -6.97 4.74 3.52
N VAL A 26 -6.17 3.89 4.16
CA VAL A 26 -6.29 3.52 5.57
C VAL A 26 -4.97 3.79 6.25
N ASP A 27 -5.01 4.59 7.31
CA ASP A 27 -3.84 4.87 8.16
C ASP A 27 -4.16 4.49 9.60
N PHE A 28 -3.79 3.27 10.00
CA PHE A 28 -4.04 2.79 11.36
C PHE A 28 -3.02 3.34 12.37
N TRP A 29 -1.85 3.80 11.91
CA TRP A 29 -0.75 4.19 12.77
C TRP A 29 -0.22 5.56 12.34
N GLU A 30 -0.80 6.62 12.90
CA GLU A 30 -0.42 8.01 12.61
C GLU A 30 1.09 8.26 12.81
N ALA A 31 1.69 7.58 13.79
CA ALA A 31 3.12 7.69 14.11
C ALA A 31 4.04 6.94 13.12
N ASP A 32 3.53 5.98 12.35
CA ASP A 32 4.32 5.34 11.29
C ASP A 32 4.33 6.24 10.07
N THR A 33 5.42 6.96 9.87
CA THR A 33 5.52 7.90 8.75
C THR A 33 5.82 7.21 7.42
N THR A 34 6.16 5.91 7.44
CA THR A 34 6.73 5.17 6.30
C THR A 34 5.81 4.11 5.73
N ALA A 35 4.62 3.90 6.31
CA ALA A 35 3.67 2.93 5.82
C ALA A 35 2.27 3.53 5.61
N ILE A 36 1.51 2.94 4.69
CA ILE A 36 0.10 3.25 4.45
C ILE A 36 -0.66 2.00 4.04
N GLY A 37 -1.95 1.94 4.36
CA GLY A 37 -2.88 0.92 3.91
C GLY A 37 -3.73 1.37 2.72
N ILE A 38 -3.99 0.46 1.79
CA ILE A 38 -4.99 0.60 0.73
C ILE A 38 -6.03 -0.50 0.89
N GLN A 39 -7.26 -0.11 1.21
CA GLN A 39 -8.39 -1.03 1.31
C GLN A 39 -9.11 -1.14 -0.02
N ILE A 40 -9.36 -2.37 -0.45
CA ILE A 40 -10.19 -2.71 -1.62
C ILE A 40 -11.11 -3.88 -1.25
N GLY A 41 -12.42 -3.64 -1.22
CA GLY A 41 -13.38 -4.60 -0.69
C GLY A 41 -13.01 -5.01 0.73
N ASN A 42 -12.86 -6.32 0.96
CA ASN A 42 -12.40 -6.88 2.24
C ASN A 42 -10.89 -7.14 2.34
N ASN A 43 -10.10 -6.65 1.37
CA ASN A 43 -8.64 -6.81 1.38
C ASN A 43 -8.00 -5.49 1.78
N LEU A 44 -6.93 -5.58 2.57
CA LEU A 44 -6.04 -4.48 2.90
C LEU A 44 -4.64 -4.78 2.36
N ILE A 45 -4.10 -3.85 1.60
CA ILE A 45 -2.72 -3.88 1.12
C ILE A 45 -1.95 -2.90 2.00
N TYR A 46 -1.09 -3.43 2.86
CA TYR A 46 -0.13 -2.63 3.60
C TYR A 46 1.10 -2.39 2.74
N ILE A 47 1.52 -1.14 2.64
CA ILE A 47 2.64 -0.71 1.79
C ILE A 47 3.60 0.10 2.65
N SER A 48 4.85 -0.33 2.73
CA SER A 48 5.92 0.35 3.45
C SER A 48 7.03 0.81 2.51
N THR A 49 7.49 2.03 2.73
CA THR A 49 8.63 2.68 2.05
C THR A 49 9.88 2.74 2.93
N PHE A 50 9.91 2.05 4.08
CA PHE A 50 11.01 2.12 5.05
C PHE A 50 12.41 1.90 4.43
N ASN A 51 12.54 0.97 3.49
CA ASN A 51 13.80 0.67 2.77
C ASN A 51 13.86 1.26 1.35
N TYR A 52 12.87 2.06 0.94
CA TYR A 52 12.69 2.47 -0.46
C TYR A 52 13.87 3.30 -0.98
N GLU A 53 14.46 4.18 -0.16
CA GLU A 53 15.63 4.98 -0.57
C GLU A 53 16.82 4.11 -1.03
N THR A 54 16.96 2.90 -0.46
CA THR A 54 18.06 2.00 -0.80
C THR A 54 17.67 1.02 -1.90
N THR A 55 16.48 0.43 -1.83
CA THR A 55 16.08 -0.68 -2.70
C THR A 55 15.27 -0.25 -3.91
N HIS A 56 14.66 0.94 -3.86
CA HIS A 56 13.64 1.41 -4.81
C HIS A 56 12.45 0.44 -4.92
N LYS A 57 12.14 -0.26 -3.81
CA LYS A 57 11.06 -1.23 -3.70
C LYS A 57 10.19 -0.95 -2.47
N TYR A 58 8.92 -1.31 -2.60
CA TYR A 58 7.95 -1.29 -1.52
C TYR A 58 7.93 -2.64 -0.82
N ASN A 59 7.80 -2.65 0.50
CA ASN A 59 7.45 -3.85 1.25
C ASN A 59 5.94 -3.93 1.35
N VAL A 60 5.35 -5.05 0.92
CA VAL A 60 3.91 -5.21 0.83
C VAL A 60 3.44 -6.46 1.55
N ILE A 61 2.40 -6.31 2.35
CA ILE A 61 1.64 -7.38 3.02
C ILE A 61 0.19 -7.25 2.58
N ILE A 62 -0.49 -8.37 2.33
CA ILE A 62 -1.93 -8.37 2.03
C ILE A 62 -2.64 -9.14 3.12
N GLU A 63 -3.66 -8.53 3.71
CA GLU A 63 -4.47 -9.13 4.77
C GLU A 63 -5.97 -8.92 4.55
N LYS A 64 -6.77 -9.71 5.24
CA LYS A 64 -8.20 -9.43 5.37
C LYS A 64 -8.41 -8.21 6.27
N TYR A 65 -9.12 -7.22 5.77
CA TYR A 65 -9.33 -5.95 6.47
C TYR A 65 -10.09 -6.12 7.79
N ASP A 66 -11.03 -7.06 7.86
CA ASP A 66 -11.88 -7.30 9.01
C ASP A 66 -11.21 -8.13 10.13
N THR A 67 -10.31 -9.05 9.77
CA THR A 67 -9.70 -9.98 10.73
C THR A 67 -8.21 -9.80 10.95
N GLY A 68 -7.51 -9.11 10.05
CA GLY A 68 -6.03 -9.05 10.03
C GLY A 68 -5.39 -10.38 9.63
N GLU A 69 -6.15 -11.33 9.06
CA GLU A 69 -5.60 -12.59 8.58
C GLU A 69 -4.71 -12.33 7.35
N ILE A 70 -3.44 -12.69 7.44
CA ILE A 70 -2.48 -12.53 6.35
C ILE A 70 -2.87 -13.45 5.18
N ILE A 71 -3.20 -12.83 4.05
CA ILE A 71 -3.47 -13.50 2.76
C ILE A 71 -2.16 -13.73 2.02
N GLU A 72 -1.29 -12.71 2.00
CA GLU A 72 0.03 -12.76 1.40
C GLU A 72 1.06 -12.18 2.36
N GLN A 73 2.11 -12.96 2.62
CA GLN A 73 3.24 -12.57 3.45
C GLN A 73 4.03 -11.43 2.81
N GLU A 74 4.86 -10.77 3.62
CA GLU A 74 5.70 -9.65 3.19
C GLU A 74 6.53 -9.99 1.95
N LYS A 75 6.47 -9.11 0.96
CA LYS A 75 7.31 -9.16 -0.25
C LYS A 75 7.78 -7.78 -0.67
N GLU A 76 9.00 -7.74 -1.21
CA GLU A 76 9.54 -6.55 -1.84
C GLU A 76 9.14 -6.49 -3.33
N ILE A 77 8.50 -5.41 -3.74
CA ILE A 77 8.01 -5.23 -5.10
C ILE A 77 8.31 -3.83 -5.65
N ILE A 78 8.37 -3.71 -6.98
CA ILE A 78 8.44 -2.41 -7.64
C ILE A 78 7.03 -1.83 -7.88
N TYR A 79 6.97 -0.55 -8.26
CA TYR A 79 5.69 0.16 -8.47
C TYR A 79 4.75 -0.55 -9.44
N ASN A 80 5.25 -1.01 -10.59
CA ASN A 80 4.39 -1.67 -11.59
C ASN A 80 3.75 -2.96 -11.04
N GLU A 81 4.49 -3.72 -10.24
CA GLU A 81 3.97 -4.92 -9.58
C GLU A 81 2.92 -4.57 -8.53
N LEU A 82 3.09 -3.45 -7.80
CA LEU A 82 2.08 -2.94 -6.87
C LEU A 82 0.77 -2.59 -7.61
N ILE A 83 0.87 -1.91 -8.75
CA ILE A 83 -0.31 -1.59 -9.57
C ILE A 83 -1.01 -2.86 -10.05
N GLU A 84 -0.26 -3.85 -10.52
CA GLU A 84 -0.82 -5.13 -10.93
C GLU A 84 -1.55 -5.85 -9.78
N ILE A 85 -1.01 -5.80 -8.56
CA ILE A 85 -1.66 -6.36 -7.37
C ILE A 85 -2.97 -5.64 -7.09
N ILE A 86 -2.95 -4.31 -7.05
CA ILE A 86 -4.13 -3.47 -6.80
C ILE A 86 -5.24 -3.76 -7.82
N GLN A 87 -4.91 -3.91 -9.10
CA GLN A 87 -5.87 -4.19 -10.17
C GLN A 87 -6.43 -5.62 -10.14
N LYS A 88 -5.67 -6.59 -9.65
CA LYS A 88 -6.06 -8.02 -9.61
C LYS A 88 -6.85 -8.38 -8.36
N ILE A 89 -6.75 -7.60 -7.27
CA ILE A 89 -7.52 -7.82 -6.05
C ILE A 89 -9.01 -7.68 -6.34
N LYS A 90 -9.79 -8.63 -5.86
CA LYS A 90 -11.24 -8.64 -6.05
C LYS A 90 -11.93 -7.90 -4.89
N ILE A 91 -12.98 -7.16 -5.23
CA ILE A 91 -13.90 -6.51 -4.28
C ILE A 91 -14.81 -7.55 -3.64
#